data_AF-A0A931M8F5-F1
#
_entry.id   AF-A0A931M8F5-F1
#
_cell.length_a   1.000
_cell.length_b   1.000
_cell.length_c   1.000
_cell.angle_alpha   90.00
_cell.angle_beta   90.00
_cell.angle_gamma   90.00
#
_symmetry.space_group_name_H-M   'P 1'
#
loop_
_entity.id
_entity.type
_entity.pdbx_description
1 polymer ?
#
loop_
_entity_poly.entity_id
_entity_poly.type
_entity_poly.pdbx_seq_one_letter_code
_entity_poly.pdbx_strand_id
1 'polypeptide(L)' 'MRKQAGFVIDKITESIEEVSTGKSFETEIILASVDEIRKVHKKDGWLFNWKREFT' A
#
# COMPACT_ATOMS: atom_id res chain seq x y z
N MET A 1 16.99 -17.15 -3.55
CA MET A 1 17.06 -15.67 -3.43
C MET A 1 15.65 -15.13 -3.28
N ARG A 2 15.37 -14.31 -2.26
CA ARG A 2 14.12 -13.52 -2.24
C ARG A 2 14.32 -12.33 -3.18
N LYS A 3 13.52 -12.27 -4.24
CA LYS A 3 13.54 -11.14 -5.18
C LYS A 3 12.68 -10.04 -4.57
N GLN A 4 13.27 -8.88 -4.32
CA GLN A 4 12.56 -7.72 -3.81
C GLN A 4 11.96 -6.98 -5.01
N ALA A 5 10.64 -6.79 -5.02
CA ALA A 5 9.95 -6.05 -6.08
C ALA A 5 9.95 -4.56 -5.72
N GLY A 6 10.32 -3.71 -6.68
CA GLY A 6 10.26 -2.26 -6.57
C GLY A 6 8.97 -1.74 -7.20
N PHE A 7 8.30 -0.81 -6.53
CA PHE A 7 7.07 -0.20 -7.00
C PHE A 7 7.16 1.33 -6.94
N VAL A 8 6.54 1.99 -7.91
CA VAL A 8 6.27 3.44 -7.90
C VAL A 8 4.77 3.63 -7.74
N ILE A 9 4.39 4.59 -6.87
CA ILE A 9 3.01 4.99 -6.65
C ILE A 9 2.85 6.39 -7.22
N ASP A 10 2.07 6.53 -8.29
CA ASP A 10 1.72 7.85 -8.84
C ASP A 10 0.38 8.31 -8.26
N LYS A 11 0.39 9.47 -7.62
CA LYS A 11 -0.77 10.04 -6.93
C LYS A 11 -1.72 10.80 -7.87
N ILE A 12 -1.29 11.16 -9.08
CA ILE A 12 -2.11 11.88 -10.07
C ILE A 12 -3.01 10.91 -10.83
N THR A 13 -2.49 9.74 -11.19
CA THR A 13 -3.22 8.69 -11.91
C THR A 13 -3.78 7.61 -10.99
N GLU A 14 -3.48 7.70 -9.70
CA GLU A 14 -3.83 6.70 -8.68
C GLU A 14 -3.28 5.30 -9.00
N SER A 15 -2.27 5.20 -9.88
CA SER A 15 -1.76 3.93 -10.40
C SER A 15 -0.55 3.42 -9.64
N ILE A 16 -0.48 2.10 -9.46
CA ILE A 16 0.72 1.39 -8.99
C ILE A 16 1.41 0.77 -10.21
N GLU A 17 2.71 0.98 -10.35
CA GLU A 17 3.52 0.39 -11.42
C GLU A 17 4.71 -0.39 -10.86
N GLU A 18 4.94 -1.60 -11.39
CA GLU A 18 6.13 -2.40 -11.07
C GLU A 18 7.34 -1.91 -11.90
N VAL A 19 8.40 -1.47 -11.21
CA VAL A 19 9.59 -0.89 -11.84
C VAL A 19 10.30 -1.85 -12.80
N SER A 20 10.32 -3.15 -12.50
CA SER A 20 11.02 -4.15 -13.32
C SER A 20 10.33 -4.48 -14.63
N THR A 21 9.02 -4.30 -14.71
CA THR A 21 8.21 -4.78 -15.85
C THR A 21 7.48 -3.65 -16.56
N GLY A 22 7.35 -2.48 -15.93
CA GLY A 22 6.47 -1.40 -16.39
C GLY A 22 4.99 -1.76 -16.31
N LYS A 23 4.63 -2.84 -15.60
CA LYS A 23 3.25 -3.28 -15.48
C LYS A 23 2.51 -2.35 -14.54
N SER A 24 1.48 -1.69 -15.06
CA SER A 24 0.50 -0.97 -14.25
C SER A 24 -0.57 -1.92 -13.70
N PHE A 25 -0.97 -1.69 -12.46
CA PHE A 25 -2.02 -2.44 -11.80
C PHE A 25 -3.27 -1.57 -11.70
N GLU A 26 -4.44 -2.17 -11.93
CA GLU A 26 -5.72 -1.52 -11.64
C GLU A 26 -5.83 -1.30 -10.13
N THR A 27 -6.26 -0.10 -9.76
CA THR A 27 -6.31 0.37 -8.38
C THR A 27 -7.69 0.95 -8.09
N GLU A 28 -8.12 0.79 -6.84
CA GLU A 28 -9.31 1.41 -6.31
C GLU A 28 -8.94 2.16 -5.03
N ILE A 29 -9.43 3.40 -4.90
CA ILE A 29 -9.28 4.17 -3.67
C ILE A 29 -10.50 3.97 -2.80
N ILE A 30 -10.27 3.42 -1.60
CA ILE A 30 -11.30 3.20 -0.59
C ILE A 30 -10.97 4.05 0.64
N LEU A 31 -11.95 4.78 1.14
CA LEU A 31 -11.83 5.52 2.40
C LEU A 31 -11.74 4.54 3.57
N ALA A 32 -10.63 4.56 4.29
CA ALA A 32 -10.44 3.73 5.47
C ALA A 32 -11.09 4.38 6.70
N SER A 33 -11.92 3.62 7.40
CA SER A 33 -12.49 4.04 8.69
C SER A 33 -11.49 3.83 9.84
N VAL A 34 -11.70 4.58 10.93
CA VAL A 34 -10.90 4.43 12.16
C VAL A 34 -10.96 2.99 12.69
N ASP A 35 -12.12 2.35 12.61
CA ASP A 35 -12.33 1.00 13.12
C ASP A 35 -11.65 -0.07 12.25
N GLU A 36 -11.46 0.19 10.96
CA GLU A 36 -10.66 -0.67 10.08
C GLU A 36 -9.17 -0.49 10.35
N ILE A 37 -8.69 0.75 10.45
CA ILE A 37 -7.28 1.05 10.74
C ILE A 37 -6.83 0.42 12.06
N ARG A 38 -7.73 0.41 13.07
CA ARG A 38 -7.48 -0.27 14.35
C ARG A 38 -7.24 -1.77 14.24
N LYS A 39 -7.66 -2.42 13.15
CA LYS A 39 -7.44 -3.85 12.89
C LYS A 39 -6.17 -4.12 12.07
N VAL A 40 -5.53 -3.08 11.54
CA VAL A 40 -4.31 -3.20 10.73
C VAL A 40 -3.09 -3.05 11.63
N HIS A 41 -2.46 -4.18 12.00
CA HIS A 41 -1.30 -4.18 12.89
C HIS A 41 -0.03 -4.73 12.24
N LYS A 42 1.12 -4.20 12.67
CA LYS A 42 2.44 -4.73 12.27
C LYS A 42 2.64 -6.21 12.63
N LYS A 43 2.06 -6.65 13.76
CA LYS A 43 2.12 -8.06 14.19
C LYS A 43 1.44 -9.02 13.19
N ASP A 44 0.51 -8.51 12.38
CA ASP A 44 -0.24 -9.27 11.38
C ASP A 44 0.43 -9.21 9.99
N GLY A 45 1.72 -8.85 9.93
CA GLY A 45 2.51 -8.83 8.70
C GLY A 45 2.50 -7.51 7.93
N TRP A 46 1.79 -6.49 8.43
CA TRP A 46 1.82 -5.17 7.81
C TRP A 46 3.14 -4.45 8.06
N LEU A 47 3.68 -3.82 7.01
CA LEU A 47 4.95 -3.07 7.09
C LEU A 47 4.79 -1.70 7.76
N PHE A 48 3.59 -1.11 7.67
CA PHE A 48 3.29 0.23 8.14
C PHE A 48 2.43 0.22 9.41
N ASN A 49 2.62 1.22 10.26
CA ASN A 49 1.75 1.45 11.42
C ASN A 49 0.68 2.49 11.07
N TRP A 50 -0.37 2.03 10.39
CA TRP A 50 -1.45 2.89 9.91
C TRP A 50 -2.16 3.67 11.03
N LYS A 51 -2.24 3.10 12.25
CA LYS A 51 -2.78 3.82 13.40
C LYS A 51 -1.98 5.10 13.72
N ARG A 52 -0.65 5.04 13.58
CA ARG A 52 0.21 6.21 13.81
C ARG A 52 0.08 7.25 12.70
N GLU A 53 -0.07 6.82 11.46
CA GLU A 53 -0.17 7.74 10.31
C GLU A 53 -1.55 8.42 10.20
N PHE A 54 -2.58 7.86 10.83
CA PHE A 54 -3.95 8.42 10.82
C PHE A 54 -4.15 9.59 11.81
N THR A 55 -3.31 9.70 12.84
CA THR A 55 -3.37 10.73 13.89
C THR A 55 -2.20 11.70 13.78
#